data_AF-A0A8C5WT36-F1
#
_entry.id   AF-A0A8C5WT36-F1
#
_cell.length_a   1.000
_cell.length_b   1.000
_cell.length_c   1.000
_cell.angle_alpha   90.00
_cell.angle_beta   90.00
_cell.angle_gamma   90.00
#
_symmetry.space_group_name_H-M   'P 1'
#
loop_
_entity.id
_entity.type
_entity.pdbx_description
1 polymer ?
#
loop_
_entity_poly.entity_id
_entity_poly.type
_entity_poly.pdbx_seq_one_letter_code
_entity_poly.pdbx_strand_id
1 'polypeptide(L)'
;MAALSISYVTTLSSFAFILLLLIYYLIDVKKVWSGAPFFYPGMNSILVYIGHEIFEDYFPFKWKLHDTQSHSEHLTQDLIATSLWVIISYILYRKRIFWKI
;
A
#
# COMPACT_ATOMS: atom_id res chain seq x y z
N MET A 1 16.12 -11.14 -9.96
CA MET A 1 16.85 -11.67 -8.79
C MET A 1 17.95 -10.67 -8.40
N ALA A 2 17.59 -9.59 -7.68
CA ALA A 2 18.50 -8.49 -7.34
C ALA A 2 18.41 -8.02 -5.86
N ALA A 3 17.88 -8.87 -4.97
CA ALA A 3 17.51 -8.47 -3.61
C ALA A 3 18.44 -9.00 -2.48
N LEU A 4 19.57 -9.63 -2.79
CA LEU A 4 20.42 -10.32 -1.79
C LEU A 4 21.74 -9.61 -1.43
N SER A 5 22.02 -8.42 -1.98
CA SER A 5 23.25 -7.68 -1.63
C SER A 5 23.11 -7.00 -0.26
N ILE A 6 24.09 -7.20 0.63
CA ILE A 6 24.10 -6.59 1.98
C ILE A 6 24.00 -5.07 1.88
N SER A 7 24.72 -4.44 0.94
CA SER A 7 24.66 -3.00 0.72
C SER A 7 23.26 -2.52 0.29
N TYR A 8 22.53 -3.34 -0.46
CA TYR A 8 21.15 -3.04 -0.86
C TYR A 8 20.22 -3.11 0.36
N VAL A 9 20.32 -4.18 1.16
CA VAL A 9 19.50 -4.40 2.35
C VAL A 9 19.73 -3.29 3.38
N THR A 10 20.99 -2.93 3.67
CA THR A 10 21.32 -1.89 4.65
C THR A 10 20.89 -0.50 4.19
N THR A 11 21.05 -0.19 2.90
CA THR A 11 20.59 1.08 2.34
C THR A 11 19.06 1.20 2.43
N LEU A 12 18.33 0.18 1.96
CA LEU A 12 16.86 0.16 2.03
C LEU A 12 16.37 0.26 3.48
N SER A 13 16.99 -0.49 4.39
CA SER A 13 16.64 -0.46 5.82
C SER A 13 16.89 0.92 6.44
N SER A 14 18.02 1.55 6.13
CA SER A 14 18.35 2.90 6.60
C SER A 14 17.29 3.92 6.15
N PHE A 15 16.91 3.90 4.87
CA PHE A 15 15.85 4.76 4.36
C PHE A 15 14.50 4.47 5.02
N ALA A 16 14.16 3.20 5.25
CA ALA A 16 12.92 2.82 5.94
C ALA A 16 12.87 3.37 7.38
N PHE A 17 13.97 3.32 8.12
CA PHE A 17 14.04 3.89 9.47
C PHE A 17 13.95 5.42 9.48
N ILE A 18 14.58 6.10 8.53
CA ILE A 18 14.46 7.56 8.37
C ILE A 18 13.01 7.94 8.08
N LEU A 19 12.37 7.24 7.15
CA LEU A 19 10.98 7.46 6.79
C LEU A 19 10.04 7.21 7.98
N LEU A 20 10.27 6.14 8.74
CA LEU A 20 9.54 5.85 9.97
C LEU A 20 9.67 6.98 10.99
N LEU A 21 10.88 7.50 11.20
CA LEU A 21 11.13 8.61 12.12
C LEU A 21 10.40 9.88 11.71
N LEU A 22 10.41 10.21 10.40
CA LEU A 22 9.68 11.37 9.87
C LEU A 22 8.17 11.23 10.09
N ILE A 23 7.60 10.07 9.75
CA ILE A 23 6.17 9.80 9.93
C ILE A 23 5.79 9.85 11.42
N TYR A 24 6.59 9.25 12.31
CA TYR A 24 6.39 9.30 13.75
C TYR A 24 6.39 10.74 14.28
N TYR A 25 7.35 11.55 13.86
CA TYR A 25 7.41 12.95 14.28
C TYR A 25 6.19 13.76 13.80
N LEU A 26 5.77 13.57 12.56
CA LEU A 26 4.63 14.28 11.98
C LEU A 26 3.30 13.90 12.64
N ILE A 27 3.08 12.62 12.93
CA ILE A 27 1.83 12.08 13.47
C ILE A 27 1.77 12.24 14.99
N ASP A 28 2.79 11.77 15.72
CA ASP A 28 2.71 11.65 17.18
C ASP A 28 3.16 12.93 17.90
N VAL A 29 4.25 13.54 17.42
CA VAL A 29 4.81 14.76 18.06
C VAL A 29 4.07 16.01 17.62
N LYS A 30 3.93 16.24 16.32
CA LYS A 30 3.30 17.46 15.79
C LYS A 30 1.79 17.36 15.65
N LYS A 31 1.21 16.14 15.69
CA LYS A 31 -0.24 15.89 15.55
C LYS A 31 -0.88 16.60 14.35
N VAL A 32 -0.10 16.87 13.29
CA VAL A 32 -0.58 17.56 12.08
C VAL A 32 -1.53 16.67 11.31
N TRP A 33 -1.40 15.35 11.49
CA TRP A 33 -2.09 14.36 10.70
C TRP A 33 -2.41 13.12 11.54
N SER A 34 -3.63 12.59 11.37
CA SER A 34 -4.14 11.44 12.13
C SER A 34 -3.64 10.08 11.59
N GLY A 35 -2.74 10.04 10.61
CA GLY A 35 -2.22 8.80 9.99
C GLY A 35 -3.15 8.16 8.95
N ALA A 36 -4.23 8.83 8.54
CA ALA A 36 -5.13 8.39 7.49
C ALA A 36 -4.64 8.87 6.11
N PRO A 37 -4.42 7.99 5.10
CA PRO A 37 -5.19 6.76 4.92
C PRO A 37 -4.48 5.48 5.38
N PHE A 38 -3.20 5.50 5.73
CA PHE A 38 -2.43 4.30 6.09
C PHE A 38 -3.01 3.50 7.26
N PHE A 39 -3.67 4.18 8.19
CA PHE A 39 -4.32 3.55 9.33
C PHE A 39 -5.49 2.63 8.93
N TYR A 40 -6.23 2.95 7.86
CA TYR A 40 -7.42 2.20 7.45
C TYR A 40 -7.11 0.79 6.90
N PRO A 41 -6.20 0.62 5.92
CA PRO A 41 -5.78 -0.71 5.47
C PRO A 41 -4.92 -1.39 6.53
N GLY A 42 -4.18 -0.66 7.36
CA GLY A 42 -3.43 -1.23 8.49
C GLY A 42 -4.33 -1.97 9.49
N MET A 43 -5.44 -1.36 9.89
CA MET A 43 -6.41 -1.99 10.80
C MET A 43 -7.22 -3.15 10.19
N ASN A 44 -7.30 -3.23 8.86
CA ASN A 44 -8.03 -4.28 8.14
C ASN A 44 -7.12 -5.04 7.18
N SER A 45 -5.86 -5.24 7.58
CA SER A 45 -4.80 -5.75 6.71
C SER A 45 -5.09 -7.15 6.19
N ILE A 46 -5.74 -8.00 6.99
CA ILE A 46 -6.17 -9.35 6.55
C ILE A 46 -7.22 -9.30 5.45
N LEU A 47 -8.16 -8.37 5.53
CA LEU A 47 -9.30 -8.27 4.60
C LEU A 47 -8.85 -7.63 3.28
N VAL A 48 -7.97 -6.64 3.37
CA VAL A 48 -7.30 -6.06 2.20
C VAL A 48 -6.43 -7.10 1.50
N TYR A 49 -5.70 -7.94 2.26
CA TYR A 49 -4.88 -9.01 1.68
C TYR A 49 -5.72 -10.07 0.97
N ILE A 50 -6.71 -10.65 1.65
CA ILE A 50 -7.60 -11.67 1.09
C ILE A 50 -8.39 -11.11 -0.09
N GLY A 51 -8.88 -9.87 0.01
CA GLY A 51 -9.55 -9.23 -1.09
C GLY A 51 -8.59 -8.98 -2.26
N HIS A 52 -7.35 -8.56 -2.02
CA HIS A 52 -6.38 -8.43 -3.10
C HIS A 52 -6.12 -9.78 -3.78
N GLU A 53 -5.93 -10.85 -3.01
CA GLU A 53 -5.68 -12.20 -3.53
C GLU A 53 -6.88 -12.76 -4.33
N ILE A 54 -8.11 -12.58 -3.85
CA ILE A 54 -9.33 -13.06 -4.53
C ILE A 54 -9.66 -12.19 -5.75
N PHE A 55 -9.45 -10.89 -5.67
CA PHE A 55 -9.79 -9.95 -6.74
C PHE A 55 -8.61 -9.66 -7.68
N GLU A 56 -7.42 -10.24 -7.46
CA GLU A 56 -6.23 -10.03 -8.29
C GLU A 56 -6.48 -10.32 -9.78
N ASP A 57 -7.36 -11.29 -10.05
CA ASP A 57 -7.77 -11.69 -11.40
C ASP A 57 -9.08 -11.03 -11.86
N TYR A 58 -9.85 -10.41 -10.97
CA TYR A 58 -11.16 -9.82 -11.27
C TYR A 58 -11.17 -8.29 -11.38
N PHE A 59 -10.12 -7.61 -10.90
CA PHE A 59 -10.06 -6.15 -10.94
C PHE A 59 -10.01 -5.63 -12.39
N PRO A 60 -10.84 -4.64 -12.77
CA PRO A 60 -10.95 -4.15 -14.16
C PRO A 60 -9.72 -3.39 -14.67
N PHE A 61 -8.58 -3.43 -13.95
CA PHE A 61 -7.38 -2.66 -14.24
C PHE A 61 -6.20 -3.51 -14.71
N LYS A 62 -6.29 -4.85 -14.74
CA LYS A 62 -5.37 -5.67 -15.55
C LYS A 62 -5.79 -5.54 -17.02
N TRP A 63 -5.56 -4.38 -17.63
CA TRP A 63 -5.66 -4.27 -19.08
C TRP A 63 -4.54 -5.12 -19.69
N LYS A 64 -4.83 -5.83 -20.79
CA LYS A 64 -3.80 -6.52 -21.57
C LYS A 64 -2.86 -5.45 -22.12
N LEU A 65 -1.69 -5.27 -21.50
CA LEU A 65 -0.66 -4.36 -22.02
C LEU A 65 -0.34 -4.81 -23.44
N HIS A 66 -0.53 -3.91 -24.40
CA HIS A 66 -0.18 -4.17 -25.79
C HIS A 66 1.34 -4.11 -25.99
N ASP A 67 2.06 -3.43 -25.09
CA ASP A 67 3.51 -3.28 -25.12
C ASP A 67 4.13 -3.46 -23.71
N THR A 68 4.94 -4.50 -23.55
CA THR A 68 5.51 -4.94 -22.27
C THR A 68 6.65 -4.03 -21.76
N GLN A 69 7.04 -2.98 -22.50
CA GLN A 69 8.21 -2.14 -22.17
C GLN A 69 7.86 -0.74 -21.60
N SER A 70 6.58 -0.38 -21.56
CA SER A 70 6.14 0.93 -21.09
C SER A 70 6.07 1.00 -19.56
N HIS A 71 7.17 1.42 -18.91
CA HIS A 71 7.24 1.61 -17.45
C HIS A 71 6.12 2.52 -16.89
N SER A 72 5.66 3.48 -17.70
CA SER A 72 4.57 4.40 -17.35
C SER A 72 3.22 3.70 -17.23
N GLU A 73 2.98 2.65 -18.02
CA GLU A 73 1.71 1.92 -17.99
C GLU A 73 1.61 1.04 -16.74
N HIS A 74 2.70 0.37 -16.37
CA HIS A 74 2.79 -0.36 -15.10
C HIS A 74 2.61 0.58 -13.90
N LEU A 75 3.29 1.73 -13.88
CA LEU A 75 3.15 2.71 -12.80
C LEU A 75 1.71 3.19 -12.67
N THR A 76 1.06 3.52 -13.79
CA THR A 76 -0.32 4.02 -13.79
C THR A 76 -1.29 2.95 -13.30
N GLN A 77 -1.09 1.69 -13.71
CA GLN A 77 -1.89 0.56 -13.26
C GLN A 77 -1.77 0.35 -11.74
N ASP A 78 -0.55 0.33 -11.21
CA ASP A 78 -0.29 0.16 -9.78
C ASP A 78 -0.83 1.32 -8.96
N LEU A 79 -0.74 2.56 -9.47
CA LEU A 79 -1.21 3.76 -8.81
C LEU A 79 -2.75 3.80 -8.75
N ILE A 80 -3.44 3.34 -9.80
CA ILE A 80 -4.90 3.19 -9.81
C ILE A 80 -5.32 2.04 -8.89
N ALA A 81 -4.67 0.89 -8.97
CA ALA A 81 -4.98 -0.27 -8.13
C ALA A 81 -4.83 0.05 -6.64
N THR A 82 -3.72 0.70 -6.26
CA THR A 82 -3.47 1.13 -4.87
C THR A 82 -4.47 2.20 -4.41
N SER A 83 -4.79 3.18 -5.26
CA SER A 83 -5.80 4.21 -4.95
C SER A 83 -7.18 3.59 -4.69
N LEU A 84 -7.57 2.60 -5.49
CA LEU A 84 -8.84 1.91 -5.35
C LEU A 84 -8.88 1.04 -4.10
N TRP A 85 -7.79 0.36 -3.77
CA TRP A 85 -7.64 -0.36 -2.49
C TRP A 85 -7.74 0.55 -1.27
N VAL A 86 -7.19 1.76 -1.35
CA VAL A 86 -7.35 2.78 -0.31
C VAL A 86 -8.81 3.19 -0.15
N ILE A 87 -9.56 3.34 -1.25
CA ILE A 87 -11.00 3.65 -1.23
C ILE A 87 -11.81 2.49 -0.64
N ILE A 88 -11.54 1.24 -1.04
CA ILE A 88 -12.22 0.05 -0.50
C ILE A 88 -11.97 -0.07 1.01
N SER A 89 -10.73 0.11 1.43
CA SER A 89 -10.35 0.11 2.84
C SER A 89 -11.07 1.20 3.63
N TYR A 90 -11.21 2.40 3.05
CA TYR A 90 -12.00 3.48 3.65
C TYR A 90 -13.49 3.14 3.78
N ILE A 91 -14.10 2.51 2.76
CA ILE A 91 -15.50 2.06 2.80
C ILE A 91 -15.68 1.00 3.90
N LEU A 92 -14.75 0.05 4.03
CA LEU A 92 -14.78 -0.96 5.08
C LEU A 92 -14.68 -0.34 6.47
N TYR A 93 -13.76 0.61 6.66
CA TYR A 93 -13.64 1.37 7.90
C TYR A 93 -14.95 2.08 8.27
N ARG A 94 -15.60 2.71 7.29
CA ARG A 94 -16.91 3.38 7.48
C ARG A 94 -18.03 2.42 7.86
N LYS A 95 -17.95 1.16 7.46
CA LYS A 95 -18.93 0.11 7.80
C LYS A 95 -18.67 -0.55 9.16
N ARG A 96 -17.62 -0.16 9.90
CA ARG A 96 -17.26 -0.69 11.23
C ARG A 96 -17.06 -2.22 11.26
N ILE A 97 -16.78 -2.85 10.11
CA ILE A 97 -16.48 -4.28 10.04
C ILE A 97 -14.98 -4.43 10.31
N PHE A 98 -14.63 -4.69 11.56
CA PHE A 98 -13.27 -5.02 11.96
C PHE A 98 -13.24 -6.51 12.30
N TRP A 99 -12.77 -7.34 11.37
CA TRP A 99 -12.43 -8.71 11.71
C TRP A 99 -11.12 -8.69 12.50
N LYS A 100 -11.27 -8.68 13.82
CA LYS A 100 -10.22 -9.08 14.75
C LYS A 100 -10.42 -10.56 15.03
N ILE A 101 -9.38 -11.36 14.81
CA ILE A 101 -9.29 -12.72 15.37
C ILE A 101 -8.92 -12.62 16.85
#